data_AF-E2NIC6-F1
#
_entry.id   AF-E2NIC6-F1
#
_cell.length_a   1.000
_cell.length_b   1.000
_cell.length_c   1.000
_cell.angle_alpha   90.00
_cell.angle_beta   90.00
_cell.angle_gamma   90.00
#
_symmetry.space_group_name_H-M   'P 1'
#
loop_
_entity.id
_entity.type
_entity.pdbx_description
1 polymer ?
#
loop_
_entity_poly.entity_id
_entity_poly.type
_entity_poly.pdbx_seq_one_letter_code
_entity_poly.pdbx_strand_id
1 'polypeptide(L)'
;MKSIMETSLKRIVHLLLLAALSILTVNAKVISYPAPKGETLSSDYMVEVDGVSVPVYMAKTQHHDKKYSIAYFDFSGTVTVKIKSKLSLGHLNILPDKYAIHPSVNKDIATFHLNEPCDISFEPDGCNSPLILFCNELETDIPSKNDPNVIYFGPGEHNPENGL
;
A
#
# COMPACT_ATOMS: atom_id res chain seq x y z
N MET A 1 36.86 -46.88 4.05
CA MET A 1 36.54 -46.04 2.87
C MET A 1 35.03 -45.93 2.58
N LYS A 2 34.27 -47.02 2.45
CA LYS A 2 32.83 -46.98 2.08
C LYS A 2 31.93 -46.15 3.02
N SER A 3 32.15 -46.27 4.35
CA SER A 3 31.39 -45.54 5.37
C SER A 3 31.66 -44.03 5.42
N ILE A 4 32.90 -43.61 5.14
CA ILE A 4 33.28 -42.19 5.06
C ILE A 4 32.61 -41.54 3.83
N MET A 5 32.56 -42.26 2.72
CA MET A 5 31.94 -41.81 1.48
C MET A 5 30.40 -41.68 1.60
N GLU A 6 29.73 -42.64 2.24
CA GLU A 6 28.30 -42.57 2.59
C GLU A 6 27.95 -41.35 3.45
N THR A 7 28.80 -41.03 4.43
CA THR A 7 28.60 -39.91 5.36
C THR A 7 28.83 -38.57 4.66
N SER A 8 29.82 -38.50 3.76
CA SER A 8 30.06 -37.33 2.91
C SER A 8 28.93 -37.10 1.91
N LEU A 9 28.39 -38.16 1.31
CA LEU A 9 27.28 -38.07 0.36
C LEU A 9 25.99 -37.59 1.04
N LYS A 10 25.67 -38.09 2.24
CA LYS A 10 24.51 -37.63 3.02
C LYS A 10 24.63 -36.15 3.43
N ARG A 11 25.84 -35.69 3.78
CA ARG A 11 26.09 -34.27 4.09
C ARG A 11 25.94 -33.38 2.86
N ILE A 12 26.41 -33.81 1.70
CA ILE A 12 26.24 -33.09 0.43
C ILE A 12 24.76 -33.02 0.04
N VAL A 13 24.00 -34.10 0.22
CA VAL A 13 22.54 -34.12 -0.04
C VAL A 13 21.80 -33.20 0.94
N HIS A 14 22.18 -33.14 2.23
CA HIS A 14 21.60 -32.18 3.19
C HIS A 14 21.95 -30.72 2.86
N LEU A 15 23.19 -30.43 2.42
CA LEU A 15 23.61 -29.10 1.98
C LEU A 15 22.87 -28.67 0.71
N LEU A 16 22.62 -29.60 -0.23
CA LEU A 16 21.81 -29.35 -1.42
C LEU A 16 20.32 -29.16 -1.09
N LEU A 17 19.78 -29.88 -0.08
CA LEU A 17 18.41 -29.66 0.41
C LEU A 17 18.25 -28.29 1.11
N LEU A 18 19.26 -27.84 1.86
CA LEU A 18 19.26 -26.52 2.49
C LEU A 18 19.38 -25.39 1.45
N ALA A 19 20.15 -25.60 0.38
CA ALA A 19 20.24 -24.66 -0.74
C ALA A 19 18.98 -24.66 -1.62
N ALA A 20 18.23 -25.76 -1.62
CA ALA A 20 16.93 -25.89 -2.30
C ALA A 20 15.74 -25.39 -1.46
N LEU A 21 15.98 -24.83 -0.26
CA LEU A 21 15.05 -23.87 0.35
C LEU A 21 15.17 -22.54 -0.42
N SER A 22 14.95 -22.62 -1.72
CA SER A 22 14.90 -21.52 -2.66
C SER A 22 13.90 -20.51 -2.13
N ILE A 23 14.40 -19.29 -1.95
CA ILE A 23 13.63 -18.09 -1.65
C ILE A 23 12.45 -18.06 -2.62
N LEU A 24 11.25 -18.37 -2.13
CA LEU A 24 10.02 -18.06 -2.84
C LEU A 24 9.97 -16.54 -2.92
N THR A 25 10.44 -15.98 -4.03
CA THR A 25 10.24 -14.56 -4.31
C THR A 25 8.76 -14.38 -4.61
N VAL A 26 7.97 -14.12 -3.57
CA VAL A 26 6.63 -13.57 -3.73
C VAL A 26 6.84 -12.20 -4.37
N ASN A 27 6.51 -12.09 -5.66
CA ASN A 27 6.54 -10.78 -6.31
C ASN A 27 5.46 -9.91 -5.67
N ALA A 28 5.87 -8.71 -5.24
CA ALA A 28 4.91 -7.72 -4.79
C ALA A 28 3.95 -7.37 -5.92
N LYS A 29 2.69 -7.14 -5.57
CA LYS A 29 1.65 -6.68 -6.51
C LYS A 29 1.00 -5.47 -5.92
N VAL A 30 0.79 -4.45 -6.75
CA VAL A 30 0.12 -3.20 -6.40
C VAL A 30 -1.01 -2.98 -7.39
N ILE A 31 -2.19 -2.65 -6.87
CA ILE A 31 -3.34 -2.21 -7.66
C ILE A 31 -3.67 -0.78 -7.24
N SER A 32 -3.61 0.12 -8.21
CA SER A 32 -4.08 1.50 -8.09
C SER A 32 -5.30 1.68 -8.98
N TYR A 33 -6.28 2.41 -8.48
CA TYR A 33 -7.55 2.64 -9.17
C TYR A 33 -7.58 4.07 -9.74
N PRO A 34 -7.93 4.25 -11.01
CA PRO A 34 -8.00 5.58 -11.60
C PRO A 34 -9.10 6.40 -10.94
N ALA A 35 -8.79 7.66 -10.62
CA ALA A 35 -9.81 8.59 -10.14
C ALA A 35 -10.89 8.83 -11.21
N PRO A 36 -12.18 8.87 -10.82
CA PRO A 36 -13.24 9.32 -11.72
C PRO A 36 -12.95 10.72 -12.27
N LYS A 37 -13.34 10.99 -13.52
CA LYS A 37 -13.03 12.25 -14.21
C LYS A 37 -13.56 13.51 -13.50
N GLY A 38 -14.65 13.39 -12.74
CA GLY A 38 -15.28 14.50 -12.01
C GLY A 38 -14.62 14.81 -10.67
N GLU A 39 -13.72 13.95 -10.19
CA GLU A 39 -13.26 14.06 -8.81
C GLU A 39 -12.15 15.08 -8.59
N THR A 40 -12.27 15.78 -7.46
CA THR A 40 -11.26 16.75 -7.04
C THR A 40 -10.15 16.04 -6.29
N LEU A 41 -8.97 15.99 -6.91
CA LEU A 41 -7.77 15.46 -6.28
C LEU A 41 -7.07 16.51 -5.43
N SER A 42 -6.53 16.07 -4.30
CA SER A 42 -5.61 16.85 -3.50
C SER A 42 -4.33 17.10 -4.28
N SER A 43 -3.80 18.31 -4.18
CA SER A 43 -2.49 18.67 -4.72
C SER A 43 -1.41 18.75 -3.64
N ASP A 44 -1.76 18.45 -2.39
CA ASP A 44 -0.84 18.57 -1.25
C ASP A 44 0.19 17.43 -1.24
N TYR A 45 -0.16 16.29 -1.84
CA TYR A 45 0.66 15.09 -1.89
C TYR A 45 0.68 14.46 -3.28
N MET A 46 1.77 13.74 -3.58
CA MET A 46 1.84 12.75 -4.65
C MET A 46 2.26 11.42 -4.04
N VAL A 47 1.51 10.36 -4.32
CA VAL A 47 1.77 9.01 -3.79
C VAL A 47 2.17 8.09 -4.93
N GLU A 48 3.26 7.36 -4.72
CA GLU A 48 3.76 6.32 -5.62
C GLU A 48 4.05 5.07 -4.79
N VAL A 49 3.59 3.90 -5.24
CA VAL A 49 3.84 2.61 -4.61
C VAL A 49 4.47 1.69 -5.64
N ASP A 50 5.73 1.30 -5.42
CA ASP A 50 6.55 0.55 -6.39
C ASP A 50 6.51 1.12 -7.82
N GLY A 51 6.54 2.45 -7.95
CA GLY A 51 6.49 3.14 -9.25
C GLY A 51 5.07 3.35 -9.81
N VAL A 52 4.04 2.79 -9.17
CA VAL A 52 2.64 2.98 -9.54
C VAL A 52 2.09 4.23 -8.87
N SER A 53 1.61 5.18 -9.67
CA SER A 53 0.95 6.40 -9.17
C SER A 53 -0.40 6.06 -8.53
N VAL A 54 -0.66 6.61 -7.34
CA VAL A 54 -1.92 6.44 -6.60
C VAL A 54 -2.64 7.80 -6.53
N PRO A 55 -3.89 7.91 -7.01
CA PRO A 55 -4.65 9.15 -6.87
C PRO A 55 -4.87 9.54 -5.41
N VAL A 56 -4.76 10.83 -5.14
CA VAL A 56 -4.97 11.41 -3.81
C VAL A 56 -6.20 12.29 -3.85
N TYR A 57 -7.27 11.87 -3.17
CA TYR A 57 -8.54 12.55 -3.09
C TYR A 57 -8.52 13.63 -2.02
N MET A 58 -9.28 14.70 -2.26
CA MET A 58 -9.52 15.75 -1.27
C MET A 58 -10.77 15.42 -0.46
N ALA A 59 -10.66 15.38 0.87
CA ALA A 59 -11.78 15.17 1.77
C ALA A 59 -12.02 16.39 2.68
N LYS A 60 -13.24 16.93 2.66
CA LYS A 60 -13.68 17.94 3.63
C LYS A 60 -14.10 17.23 4.91
N THR A 61 -13.62 17.71 6.04
CA THR A 61 -13.87 17.10 7.35
C THR A 61 -14.28 18.16 8.38
N GLN A 62 -14.89 17.72 9.49
CA GLN A 62 -15.16 18.58 10.64
C GLN A 62 -13.97 18.64 11.63
N HIS A 63 -12.93 17.84 11.39
CA HIS A 63 -11.76 17.74 12.24
C HIS A 63 -10.65 18.70 11.81
N HIS A 64 -9.83 19.15 12.77
CA HIS A 64 -8.61 19.94 12.56
C HIS A 64 -8.81 21.15 11.62
N ASP A 65 -7.96 21.31 10.60
CA ASP A 65 -8.05 22.35 9.57
C ASP A 65 -9.12 22.08 8.50
N LYS A 66 -10.04 21.14 8.78
CA LYS A 66 -11.24 20.81 7.99
C LYS A 66 -10.94 20.19 6.62
N LYS A 67 -9.71 19.73 6.40
CA LYS A 67 -9.24 19.25 5.10
C LYS A 67 -8.25 18.11 5.25
N TYR A 68 -8.59 16.93 4.76
CA TYR A 68 -7.67 15.79 4.68
C TYR A 68 -7.39 15.43 3.22
N SER A 69 -6.25 14.77 3.00
CA SER A 69 -5.98 14.04 1.77
C SER A 69 -6.18 12.55 2.02
N ILE A 70 -6.73 11.82 1.04
CA ILE A 70 -6.97 10.38 1.17
C ILE A 70 -6.45 9.69 -0.08
N ALA A 71 -5.71 8.61 0.07
CA ALA A 71 -5.40 7.72 -1.04
C ALA A 71 -5.61 6.27 -0.62
N TYR A 72 -5.88 5.40 -1.59
CA TYR A 72 -6.05 3.98 -1.35
C TYR A 72 -5.47 3.17 -2.49
N PHE A 73 -4.94 2.00 -2.15
CA PHE A 73 -4.39 1.03 -3.09
C PHE A 73 -4.41 -0.34 -2.43
N ASP A 74 -4.42 -1.38 -3.24
CA ASP A 74 -4.38 -2.75 -2.74
C ASP A 74 -3.03 -3.37 -3.07
N PHE A 75 -2.48 -4.17 -2.17
CA PHE A 75 -1.22 -4.82 -2.41
C PHE A 75 -1.04 -6.17 -1.71
N SER A 76 -0.02 -6.89 -2.17
CA SER A 76 0.49 -8.10 -1.52
C SER A 76 2.02 -8.09 -1.58
N GLY A 77 2.67 -8.70 -0.59
CA GLY A 77 4.12 -8.69 -0.47
C GLY A 77 4.66 -7.37 0.09
N THR A 78 5.98 -7.20 0.09
CA THR A 78 6.62 -5.96 0.53
C THR A 78 6.63 -4.93 -0.60
N VAL A 79 6.09 -3.74 -0.34
CA VAL A 79 6.07 -2.62 -1.29
C VAL A 79 6.84 -1.42 -0.76
N THR A 80 7.34 -0.58 -1.65
CA THR A 80 7.97 0.71 -1.34
C THR A 80 6.98 1.83 -1.59
N VAL A 81 6.63 2.56 -0.53
CA VAL A 81 5.77 3.74 -0.60
C VAL A 81 6.64 4.99 -0.65
N LYS A 82 6.40 5.85 -1.64
CA LYS A 82 7.06 7.14 -1.80
C LYS A 82 5.99 8.23 -1.82
N ILE A 83 6.13 9.19 -0.91
CA ILE A 83 5.19 10.30 -0.75
C ILE A 83 5.95 11.59 -0.90
N LYS A 84 5.59 12.38 -1.91
CA LYS A 84 6.02 13.77 -2.04
C LYS A 84 4.99 14.66 -1.39
N SER A 85 5.41 15.58 -0.54
CA SER A 85 4.55 16.48 0.24
C SER A 85 4.86 17.95 -0.09
N LYS A 86 3.84 18.80 -0.24
CA LYS A 86 4.02 20.26 -0.25
C LYS A 86 4.24 20.84 1.14
N LEU A 87 3.83 20.12 2.18
CA LEU A 87 4.05 20.47 3.57
C LEU A 87 5.45 20.02 4.02
N SER A 88 6.03 20.75 4.97
CA SER A 88 7.33 20.39 5.57
C SER A 88 7.24 19.03 6.25
N LEU A 89 8.24 18.18 6.02
CA LEU A 89 8.35 16.85 6.64
C LEU A 89 9.27 16.84 7.87
N GLY A 90 9.65 18.01 8.40
CA GLY A 90 10.58 18.13 9.52
C GLY A 90 10.07 17.53 10.84
N HIS A 91 8.75 17.39 10.97
CA HIS A 91 8.08 16.80 12.13
C HIS A 91 7.18 15.62 11.73
N LEU A 92 7.49 14.98 10.59
CA LEU A 92 6.70 13.90 10.05
C LEU A 92 6.50 12.80 11.09
N ASN A 93 5.24 12.44 11.33
CA ASN A 93 4.85 11.24 12.04
C ASN A 93 4.02 10.31 11.15
N ILE A 94 4.11 9.00 11.39
CA ILE A 94 3.27 8.00 10.72
C ILE A 94 2.58 7.17 11.80
N LEU A 95 1.26 7.32 11.88
CA LEU A 95 0.43 6.64 12.87
C LEU A 95 -0.36 5.47 12.27
N PRO A 96 -0.72 4.47 13.08
CA PRO A 96 -0.36 4.29 14.48
C PRO A 96 1.08 3.77 14.68
N ASP A 97 1.73 4.21 15.77
CA ASP A 97 3.12 3.85 16.12
C ASP A 97 3.38 2.34 16.18
N LYS A 98 2.34 1.53 16.43
CA LYS A 98 2.45 0.07 16.53
C LYS A 98 3.03 -0.59 15.27
N TYR A 99 2.92 0.05 14.11
CA TYR A 99 3.49 -0.46 12.85
C TYR A 99 4.99 -0.20 12.70
N ALA A 100 5.58 0.61 13.58
CA ALA A 100 7.01 0.90 13.60
C ALA A 100 7.57 1.33 12.21
N ILE A 101 6.79 2.11 11.47
CA ILE A 101 7.18 2.61 10.15
C ILE A 101 8.14 3.78 10.35
N HIS A 102 9.37 3.62 9.87
CA HIS A 102 10.41 4.63 9.95
C HIS A 102 10.74 5.15 8.55
N PRO A 103 10.18 6.29 8.12
CA PRO A 103 10.43 6.82 6.79
C PRO A 103 11.82 7.44 6.68
N SER A 104 12.48 7.20 5.55
CA SER A 104 13.61 8.02 5.10
C SER A 104 13.06 9.30 4.48
N VAL A 105 13.45 10.46 5.02
CA VAL A 105 13.02 11.77 4.51
C VAL A 105 14.17 12.46 3.79
N ASN A 106 13.93 12.88 2.55
CA ASN A 106 14.81 13.74 1.77
C ASN A 106 14.02 14.93 1.26
N LYS A 107 14.23 16.09 1.90
CA LYS A 107 13.49 17.34 1.65
C LYS A 107 11.98 17.13 1.78
N ASP A 108 11.29 17.10 0.64
CA ASP A 108 9.84 17.02 0.49
C ASP A 108 9.36 15.60 0.16
N ILE A 109 10.25 14.61 0.17
CA ILE A 109 9.94 13.21 -0.13
C ILE A 109 10.20 12.33 1.09
N ALA A 110 9.19 11.59 1.53
CA ALA A 110 9.31 10.48 2.45
C ALA A 110 9.26 9.14 1.69
N THR A 111 10.05 8.17 2.12
CA THR A 111 10.05 6.81 1.56
C THR A 111 10.10 5.77 2.68
N PHE A 112 9.25 4.77 2.63
CA PHE A 112 9.19 3.67 3.60
C PHE A 112 8.67 2.39 2.95
N HIS A 113 8.75 1.28 3.67
CA HIS A 113 8.24 -0.02 3.23
C HIS A 113 7.01 -0.41 4.02
N LEU A 114 6.05 -1.04 3.33
CA LEU A 114 4.97 -1.79 3.95
C LEU A 114 5.15 -3.26 3.62
N ASN A 115 5.13 -4.12 4.64
CA ASN A 115 5.28 -5.57 4.48
C ASN A 115 3.95 -6.31 4.47
N GLU A 116 2.90 -5.66 4.96
CA GLU A 116 1.54 -6.17 5.04
C GLU A 116 0.54 -5.00 4.92
N PRO A 117 -0.67 -5.25 4.40
CA PRO A 117 -1.76 -4.28 4.37
C PRO A 117 -2.05 -3.63 5.74
N CYS A 118 -2.12 -2.30 5.76
CA CYS A 118 -2.49 -1.54 6.95
C CYS A 118 -2.94 -0.11 6.61
N ASP A 119 -3.80 0.44 7.45
CA ASP A 119 -4.23 1.83 7.35
C ASP A 119 -3.31 2.73 8.17
N ILE A 120 -2.84 3.82 7.56
CA ILE A 120 -1.94 4.77 8.22
C ILE A 120 -2.37 6.24 8.04
N SER A 121 -2.06 7.06 9.04
CA SER A 121 -2.08 8.52 8.94
C SER A 121 -0.66 9.02 8.74
N PHE A 122 -0.40 9.67 7.60
CA PHE A 122 0.84 10.37 7.32
C PHE A 122 0.67 11.84 7.69
N GLU A 123 1.37 12.28 8.73
CA GLU A 123 1.18 13.56 9.41
C GLU A 123 2.47 14.41 9.33
N PRO A 124 2.64 15.26 8.30
CA PRO A 124 3.86 16.05 8.11
C PRO A 124 4.24 16.94 9.30
N ASP A 125 3.24 17.50 9.96
CA ASP A 125 3.39 18.46 11.06
C ASP A 125 2.15 18.43 11.97
N GLY A 126 1.96 17.30 12.64
CA GLY A 126 0.78 17.03 13.47
C GLY A 126 -0.50 16.81 12.67
N CYS A 127 -1.65 16.99 13.32
CA CYS A 127 -2.92 16.45 12.84
C CYS A 127 -3.61 17.29 11.73
N ASN A 128 -3.00 18.39 11.27
CA ASN A 128 -3.58 19.24 10.21
C ASN A 128 -3.15 18.76 8.82
N SER A 129 -4.07 18.81 7.86
CA SER A 129 -3.83 18.38 6.48
C SER A 129 -3.16 17.00 6.33
N PRO A 130 -3.49 15.96 7.13
CA PRO A 130 -2.87 14.65 7.00
C PRO A 130 -3.19 14.00 5.65
N LEU A 131 -2.36 13.04 5.27
CA LEU A 131 -2.67 12.07 4.23
C LEU A 131 -3.05 10.75 4.89
N ILE A 132 -4.32 10.36 4.75
CA ILE A 132 -4.80 9.05 5.18
C ILE A 132 -4.59 8.06 4.04
N LEU A 133 -3.90 6.96 4.33
CA LEU A 133 -3.66 5.89 3.38
C LEU A 133 -4.40 4.63 3.81
N PHE A 134 -5.32 4.17 2.96
CA PHE A 134 -5.95 2.87 3.08
C PHE A 134 -5.19 1.88 2.19
N CYS A 135 -4.36 1.05 2.80
CA CYS A 135 -3.49 0.12 2.08
C CYS A 135 -4.06 -1.30 2.26
N ASN A 136 -4.91 -1.74 1.34
CA ASN A 136 -5.72 -2.95 1.54
C ASN A 136 -5.02 -4.20 1.02
N GLU A 137 -5.53 -5.36 1.44
CA GLU A 137 -5.23 -6.63 0.81
C GLU A 137 -5.89 -6.74 -0.57
N LEU A 138 -5.37 -7.64 -1.42
CA LEU A 138 -6.00 -7.94 -2.70
C LEU A 138 -7.32 -8.70 -2.48
N GLU A 139 -8.39 -8.26 -3.15
CA GLU A 139 -9.64 -9.02 -3.18
C GLU A 139 -9.42 -10.40 -3.82
N THR A 140 -9.82 -11.46 -3.12
CA THR A 140 -9.61 -12.85 -3.58
C THR A 140 -10.89 -13.55 -4.02
N ASP A 141 -12.05 -13.13 -3.51
CA ASP A 141 -13.36 -13.73 -3.79
C ASP A 141 -14.25 -12.77 -4.58
N ILE A 142 -13.78 -12.35 -5.76
CA ILE A 142 -14.47 -11.38 -6.61
C ILE A 142 -15.70 -12.05 -7.27
N PRO A 143 -16.93 -11.57 -7.03
CA PRO A 143 -18.12 -12.12 -7.68
C PRO A 143 -18.06 -11.95 -9.21
N SER A 144 -18.68 -12.88 -9.93
CA SER A 144 -18.86 -12.71 -11.38
C SER A 144 -19.77 -11.52 -11.66
N LYS A 145 -19.28 -10.55 -12.44
CA LYS A 145 -20.09 -9.42 -12.92
C LYS A 145 -21.30 -9.82 -13.77
N ASN A 146 -21.36 -11.07 -14.23
CA ASN A 146 -22.45 -11.61 -15.04
C ASN A 146 -23.43 -12.47 -14.20
N ASP A 147 -23.20 -12.61 -12.89
CA ASP A 147 -24.13 -13.33 -12.02
C ASP A 147 -25.45 -12.54 -11.90
N PRO A 148 -26.63 -13.17 -12.12
CA PRO A 148 -27.91 -12.48 -12.05
C PRO A 148 -28.25 -11.91 -10.66
N ASN A 149 -27.57 -12.34 -9.60
CA ASN A 149 -27.74 -11.84 -8.24
C ASN A 149 -26.69 -10.77 -7.85
N VAL A 150 -25.88 -10.30 -8.80
CA VAL A 150 -24.85 -9.28 -8.56
C VAL A 150 -25.24 -7.97 -9.24
N ILE A 151 -25.28 -6.89 -8.47
CA ILE A 151 -25.32 -5.52 -8.99
C ILE A 151 -23.88 -5.00 -9.04
N TYR A 152 -23.31 -4.90 -10.24
CA TYR A 152 -21.92 -4.49 -10.42
C TYR A 152 -21.78 -2.98 -10.70
N PHE A 153 -21.11 -2.28 -9.81
CA PHE A 153 -20.66 -0.90 -10.01
C PHE A 153 -19.20 -0.90 -10.48
N GLY A 154 -18.99 -0.72 -11.79
CA GLY A 154 -17.66 -0.63 -12.36
C GLY A 154 -16.92 0.67 -11.98
N PRO A 155 -15.66 0.87 -12.38
CA PRO A 155 -14.95 2.12 -12.12
C PRO A 155 -15.69 3.34 -12.69
N GLY A 156 -15.98 4.32 -11.83
CA GLY A 156 -16.69 5.53 -12.23
C GLY A 156 -17.49 6.15 -11.08
N GLU A 157 -18.14 7.25 -11.38
CA GLU A 157 -19.12 7.89 -10.49
C GLU A 157 -20.51 7.32 -10.81
N HIS A 158 -21.23 6.88 -9.79
CA HIS A 158 -22.57 6.29 -9.94
C HIS A 158 -23.54 7.04 -9.04
N ASN A 159 -24.53 7.67 -9.64
CA ASN A 159 -25.55 8.45 -8.96
C ASN A 159 -26.92 7.78 -9.18
N PRO A 160 -27.26 6.71 -8.45
CA PRO A 160 -28.56 6.07 -8.58
C PRO A 160 -29.68 7.04 -8.19
N GLU A 161 -30.76 7.07 -8.97
CA GLU A 161 -31.93 7.89 -8.63
C GLU A 161 -32.49 7.47 -7.26
N ASN A 162 -32.70 8.45 -6.37
CA ASN A 162 -33.11 8.26 -4.96
C ASN A 162 -32.07 7.56 -4.07
N GLY A 163 -30.79 7.47 -4.48
CA GLY A 163 -29.71 7.03 -3.62
C GLY A 163 -29.21 8.16 -2.72
N LEU A 164 -29.77 8.26 -1.51
CA LEU A 164 -29.45 9.21 -0.43
C LEU A 164 -29.60 10.70 -0.75
#